data_AF-A0A6G0LH78-F1
#
_entry.id   AF-A0A6G0LH78-F1
#
_cell.length_a   1.000
_cell.length_b   1.000
_cell.length_c   1.000
_cell.angle_alpha   90.00
_cell.angle_beta   90.00
_cell.angle_gamma   90.00
#
_symmetry.space_group_name_H-M   'P 1'
#
loop_
_entity.id
_entity.type
_entity.pdbx_description
1 polymer ?
#
loop_
_entity_poly.entity_id
_entity_poly.type
_entity_poly.pdbx_seq_one_letter_code
_entity_poly.pdbx_strand_id
1 'polypeptide(L)'
;MGRLSNIIQRLWRAWTSLQVEFQGRYSIDRLSKLKNYMENVSVGRITAWLLLSPLPCLILAVMVEAVPLAPPEDGVRANWVFLIRFGFVTGFMVGSLIFQMGRNVPALVVKMHHVLTIGILTALAAVGTLYAVASATTFPVPFSMLIASPPSVVVYAICFAIIWGAQFKASPTIQKEMEQQTTVLNCQLSLTLVYPMYIYGFTSFTGVYQTIFVIVLPIIKLIAKNW
;
A
#
# COMPACT_ATOMS: atom_id res chain seq x y z
N MET A 1 20.84 -43.43 -5.76
CA MET A 1 20.21 -42.67 -4.64
C MET A 1 20.80 -41.27 -4.41
N GLY A 2 22.10 -41.00 -4.66
CA GLY A 2 22.70 -39.67 -4.42
C GLY A 2 22.21 -38.49 -5.29
N ARG A 3 21.79 -38.74 -6.55
CA ARG A 3 21.29 -37.67 -7.46
C ARG A 3 19.97 -37.05 -7.00
N LEU A 4 19.02 -37.88 -6.53
CA LEU A 4 17.73 -37.43 -6.02
C LEU A 4 17.87 -36.61 -4.73
N SER A 5 18.72 -37.06 -3.81
CA SER A 5 19.05 -36.32 -2.58
C SER A 5 19.64 -34.94 -2.89
N ASN A 6 20.57 -34.84 -3.85
CA ASN A 6 21.16 -33.56 -4.26
C ASN A 6 20.15 -32.62 -4.91
N ILE A 7 19.19 -33.14 -5.70
CA ILE A 7 18.11 -32.33 -6.29
C ILE A 7 17.17 -31.84 -5.19
N ILE A 8 16.77 -32.70 -4.26
CA ILE A 8 15.90 -32.34 -3.13
C ILE A 8 16.58 -31.28 -2.26
N GLN A 9 17.87 -31.42 -1.95
CA GLN A 9 18.60 -30.42 -1.18
C GLN A 9 18.76 -29.09 -1.91
N ARG A 10 18.87 -29.09 -3.25
CA ARG A 10 18.90 -27.87 -4.06
C ARG A 10 17.54 -27.19 -4.09
N LEU A 11 16.47 -27.96 -4.29
CA LEU A 11 15.09 -27.47 -4.25
C LEU A 11 14.74 -26.94 -2.85
N TRP A 12 15.17 -27.65 -1.80
CA TRP A 12 15.00 -27.21 -0.42
C TRP A 12 15.73 -25.90 -0.17
N ARG A 13 17.01 -25.79 -0.55
CA ARG A 13 17.76 -24.54 -0.42
C ARG A 13 17.14 -23.39 -1.21
N ALA A 14 16.72 -23.64 -2.43
CA ALA A 14 16.00 -22.65 -3.24
C ALA A 14 14.69 -22.22 -2.55
N TRP A 15 13.88 -23.17 -2.08
CA TRP A 15 12.65 -22.92 -1.35
C TRP A 15 12.89 -22.10 -0.07
N THR A 16 13.89 -22.47 0.72
CA THR A 16 14.24 -21.75 1.95
C THR A 16 14.75 -20.34 1.65
N SER A 17 15.49 -20.16 0.55
CA SER A 17 15.95 -18.82 0.11
C SER A 17 14.82 -17.91 -0.36
N LEU A 18 13.73 -18.48 -0.89
CA LEU A 18 12.52 -17.74 -1.31
C LEU A 18 11.63 -17.30 -0.13
N GLN A 19 11.85 -17.87 1.06
CA GLN A 19 11.11 -17.54 2.26
C GLN A 19 11.82 -16.45 3.07
N VAL A 20 11.49 -15.19 2.76
CA VAL A 20 12.00 -14.00 3.47
C VAL A 20 11.74 -14.02 4.99
N GLU A 21 10.72 -14.76 5.43
CA GLU A 21 10.42 -14.97 6.87
C GLU A 21 11.60 -15.62 7.63
N PHE A 22 12.44 -16.40 6.96
CA PHE A 22 13.61 -17.06 7.57
C PHE A 22 14.90 -16.23 7.51
N GLN A 23 14.88 -15.06 6.86
CA GLN A 23 16.07 -14.20 6.72
C GLN A 23 16.15 -13.09 7.78
N GLY A 24 15.14 -12.96 8.64
CA GLY A 24 15.12 -11.99 9.73
C GLY A 24 16.09 -12.33 10.86
N ARG A 25 16.97 -11.39 11.25
CA ARG A 25 17.75 -11.52 12.49
C ARG A 25 16.89 -11.06 13.67
N TYR A 26 16.43 -12.01 14.48
CA TYR A 26 15.65 -11.72 15.68
C TYR A 26 16.56 -11.57 16.90
N SER A 27 16.41 -10.48 17.64
CA SER A 27 17.06 -10.35 18.95
C SER A 27 16.39 -11.29 19.95
N ILE A 28 17.20 -12.03 20.73
CA ILE A 28 16.74 -12.94 21.79
C ILE A 28 15.84 -12.19 22.79
N ASP A 29 16.15 -10.91 23.07
CA ASP A 29 15.36 -10.06 23.96
C ASP A 29 13.93 -9.82 23.43
N ARG A 30 13.77 -9.61 22.12
CA ARG A 30 12.44 -9.47 21.50
C ARG A 30 11.64 -10.77 21.56
N LEU A 31 12.30 -11.90 21.34
CA LEU A 31 11.70 -13.23 21.45
C LEU A 31 11.25 -13.55 22.88
N SER A 32 12.08 -13.22 23.87
CA SER A 32 11.75 -13.38 25.29
C SER A 32 10.52 -12.55 25.69
N LYS A 33 10.47 -11.27 25.27
CA LYS A 33 9.32 -10.40 25.51
C LYS A 33 8.05 -10.89 24.83
N LEU A 34 8.14 -11.38 23.59
CA LEU A 34 7.01 -11.97 22.89
C LEU A 34 6.49 -13.22 23.59
N LYS A 35 7.39 -14.11 24.03
CA LYS A 35 7.04 -15.32 24.78
C LYS A 35 6.31 -14.97 26.08
N ASN A 36 6.86 -14.05 26.88
CA ASN A 36 6.23 -13.58 28.11
C ASN A 36 4.86 -12.94 27.84
N TYR A 37 4.70 -12.20 26.73
CA TYR A 37 3.40 -11.65 26.35
C TYR A 37 2.41 -12.76 26.00
N MET A 38 2.81 -13.76 25.20
CA MET A 38 1.96 -14.88 24.81
C MET A 38 1.53 -15.74 26.00
N GLU A 39 2.40 -15.93 27.00
CA GLU A 39 2.09 -16.73 28.19
C GLU A 39 1.13 -16.01 29.16
N ASN A 40 1.15 -14.68 29.19
CA ASN A 40 0.38 -13.89 30.18
C ASN A 40 -0.88 -13.22 29.61
N VAL A 41 -1.11 -13.28 28.29
CA VAL A 41 -2.25 -12.61 27.65
C VAL A 41 -3.50 -13.50 27.66
N SER A 42 -4.63 -12.92 28.07
CA SER A 42 -5.94 -13.60 27.97
C SER A 42 -6.37 -13.72 26.51
N VAL A 43 -6.88 -14.90 26.12
CA VAL A 43 -7.47 -15.16 24.80
C VAL A 43 -8.60 -14.17 24.50
N GLY A 44 -9.38 -13.77 25.51
CA GLY A 44 -10.42 -12.75 25.37
C GLY A 44 -9.86 -11.37 24.98
N ARG A 45 -8.69 -11.01 25.51
CA ARG A 45 -8.00 -9.77 25.15
C ARG A 45 -7.49 -9.82 23.70
N ILE A 46 -6.85 -10.93 23.28
CA ILE A 46 -6.39 -11.08 21.90
C ILE A 46 -7.55 -10.99 20.91
N THR A 47 -8.61 -11.77 21.15
CA THR A 47 -9.78 -11.82 20.26
C THR A 47 -10.48 -10.45 20.19
N ALA A 48 -10.62 -9.75 21.32
CA ALA A 48 -11.13 -8.38 21.33
C ALA A 48 -10.26 -7.44 20.49
N TRP A 49 -8.92 -7.46 20.63
CA TRP A 49 -8.03 -6.63 19.82
C TRP A 49 -8.11 -6.96 18.33
N LEU A 50 -8.17 -8.24 17.98
CA LEU A 50 -8.24 -8.71 16.60
C LEU A 50 -9.54 -8.23 15.91
N LEU A 51 -10.64 -8.20 16.65
CA LEU A 51 -11.93 -7.71 16.16
C LEU A 51 -12.01 -6.19 16.17
N LEU A 52 -11.50 -5.52 17.22
CA LEU A 52 -11.55 -4.06 17.32
C LEU A 52 -10.58 -3.34 16.39
N SER A 53 -9.41 -3.93 16.08
CA SER A 53 -8.41 -3.24 15.26
C SER A 53 -8.88 -2.90 13.84
N PRO A 54 -9.61 -3.77 13.09
CA PRO A 54 -10.11 -3.40 11.77
C PRO A 54 -11.38 -2.54 11.82
N LEU A 55 -12.16 -2.57 12.91
CA LEU A 55 -13.47 -1.92 12.98
C LEU A 55 -13.45 -0.42 12.63
N PRO A 56 -12.54 0.42 13.15
CA PRO A 56 -12.48 1.83 12.78
C PRO A 56 -12.27 2.04 11.28
N CYS A 57 -11.40 1.22 10.66
CA CYS A 57 -11.15 1.29 9.22
C CYS A 57 -12.38 0.85 8.42
N LEU A 58 -13.04 -0.23 8.83
CA LEU A 58 -14.27 -0.72 8.19
C LEU A 58 -15.42 0.27 8.31
N ILE A 59 -15.63 0.86 9.48
CA ILE A 59 -16.65 1.89 9.70
C ILE A 59 -16.40 3.08 8.79
N LEU A 60 -15.15 3.60 8.75
CA LEU A 60 -14.80 4.70 7.86
C LEU A 60 -15.01 4.34 6.38
N ALA A 61 -14.61 3.15 5.95
CA ALA A 61 -14.82 2.69 4.58
C ALA A 61 -16.32 2.61 4.24
N VAL A 62 -17.13 2.02 5.11
CA VAL A 62 -18.58 1.95 4.92
C VAL A 62 -19.22 3.33 4.91
N MET A 63 -18.79 4.25 5.79
CA MET A 63 -19.31 5.62 5.81
C MET A 63 -18.98 6.38 4.53
N VAL A 64 -17.78 6.21 3.98
CA VAL A 64 -17.40 6.80 2.69
C VAL A 64 -18.23 6.18 1.56
N GLU A 65 -18.42 4.87 1.58
CA GLU A 65 -19.14 4.13 0.53
C GLU A 65 -20.67 4.33 0.56
N ALA A 66 -21.24 4.58 1.74
CA ALA A 66 -22.68 4.75 1.94
C ALA A 66 -23.24 6.04 1.35
N VAL A 67 -22.39 7.01 0.97
CA VAL A 67 -22.85 8.26 0.36
C VAL A 67 -23.33 7.98 -1.06
N PRO A 68 -24.61 8.25 -1.39
CA PRO A 68 -25.19 7.91 -2.68
C PRO A 68 -24.51 8.69 -3.81
N LEU A 69 -24.35 8.02 -4.94
CA LEU A 69 -23.82 8.57 -6.19
C LEU A 69 -24.93 8.70 -7.23
N ALA A 70 -24.82 9.67 -8.12
CA ALA A 70 -25.71 9.80 -9.25
C ALA A 70 -25.41 8.69 -10.27
N PRO A 71 -26.33 8.41 -11.21
CA PRO A 71 -26.07 7.51 -12.32
C PRO A 71 -24.75 7.88 -13.04
N PRO A 72 -23.90 6.90 -13.40
CA PRO A 72 -22.65 7.20 -14.10
C PRO A 72 -22.85 7.83 -15.47
N GLU A 73 -24.00 7.58 -16.13
CA GLU A 73 -24.34 8.22 -17.41
C GLU A 73 -24.39 9.76 -17.35
N ASP A 74 -24.65 10.34 -16.17
CA ASP A 74 -24.70 11.80 -15.98
C ASP A 74 -23.30 12.45 -15.96
N GLY A 75 -22.26 11.63 -16.03
CA GLY A 75 -20.87 12.06 -16.14
C GLY A 75 -20.28 12.64 -14.86
N VAL A 76 -19.03 13.11 -14.97
CA VAL A 76 -18.23 13.56 -13.80
C VAL A 76 -18.77 14.83 -13.13
N ARG A 77 -19.45 15.71 -13.88
CA ARG A 77 -19.98 16.97 -13.35
C ARG A 77 -21.18 16.75 -12.43
N ALA A 78 -22.07 15.82 -12.78
CA ALA A 78 -23.16 15.42 -11.89
C ALA A 78 -22.66 14.62 -10.69
N ASN A 79 -21.56 13.88 -10.86
CA ASN A 79 -20.95 13.03 -9.83
C ASN A 79 -19.84 13.74 -9.02
N TRP A 80 -20.05 14.99 -8.58
CA TRP A 80 -19.07 15.72 -7.77
C TRP A 80 -18.81 15.06 -6.40
N VAL A 81 -19.81 14.37 -5.85
CA VAL A 81 -19.69 13.60 -4.59
C VAL A 81 -18.65 12.49 -4.70
N PHE A 82 -18.56 11.83 -5.86
CA PHE A 82 -17.54 10.83 -6.15
C PHE A 82 -16.13 11.43 -6.05
N LEU A 83 -15.92 12.64 -6.58
CA LEU A 83 -14.63 13.32 -6.52
C LEU A 83 -14.23 13.66 -5.07
N ILE A 84 -15.18 14.07 -4.24
CA ILE A 84 -14.93 14.33 -2.82
C ILE A 84 -14.54 13.06 -2.09
N ARG A 85 -15.29 11.96 -2.30
CA ARG A 85 -14.97 10.65 -1.72
C ARG A 85 -13.56 10.20 -2.13
N PHE A 86 -13.26 10.29 -3.43
CA PHE A 86 -11.96 9.92 -3.97
C PHE A 86 -10.82 10.76 -3.36
N GLY A 87 -11.02 12.08 -3.27
CA GLY A 87 -10.07 12.98 -2.62
C GLY A 87 -9.88 12.69 -1.14
N PHE A 88 -10.96 12.44 -0.40
CA PHE A 88 -10.91 12.10 1.02
C PHE A 88 -10.10 10.82 1.27
N VAL A 89 -10.40 9.74 0.52
CA VAL A 89 -9.67 8.46 0.64
C VAL A 89 -8.19 8.64 0.28
N THR A 90 -7.91 9.35 -0.80
CA THR A 90 -6.52 9.61 -1.25
C THR A 90 -5.75 10.41 -0.20
N GLY A 91 -6.32 11.49 0.31
CA GLY A 91 -5.69 12.33 1.32
C GLY A 91 -5.48 11.59 2.64
N PHE A 92 -6.45 10.77 3.06
CA PHE A 92 -6.32 9.93 4.25
C PHE A 92 -5.21 8.88 4.09
N MET A 93 -5.11 8.25 2.92
CA MET A 93 -4.08 7.26 2.60
C MET A 93 -2.68 7.88 2.62
N VAL A 94 -2.48 9.01 1.92
CA VAL A 94 -1.18 9.73 1.90
C VAL A 94 -0.84 10.30 3.28
N GLY A 95 -1.82 10.86 3.99
CA GLY A 95 -1.62 11.34 5.36
C GLY A 95 -1.18 10.22 6.30
N SER A 96 -1.81 9.05 6.21
CA SER A 96 -1.42 7.87 7.00
C SER A 96 -0.02 7.39 6.66
N LEU A 97 0.40 7.46 5.40
CA LEU A 97 1.77 7.14 4.97
C LEU A 97 2.80 8.09 5.61
N ILE A 98 2.55 9.40 5.57
CA ILE A 98 3.46 10.41 6.15
C ILE A 98 3.52 10.28 7.67
N PHE A 99 2.37 10.00 8.30
CA PHE A 99 2.31 9.76 9.73
C PHE A 99 3.14 8.53 10.12
N GLN A 100 3.05 7.43 9.37
CA GLN A 100 3.87 6.23 9.57
C GLN A 100 5.35 6.52 9.34
N MET A 101 5.69 7.28 8.30
CA MET A 101 7.06 7.70 8.02
C MET A 101 7.68 8.43 9.22
N GLY A 102 6.96 9.37 9.84
CA GLY A 102 7.42 10.07 11.03
C GLY A 102 7.57 9.19 12.27
N ARG A 103 6.88 8.06 12.34
CA ARG A 103 7.04 7.05 13.42
C ARG A 103 8.20 6.10 13.16
N ASN A 104 8.43 5.76 11.90
CA ASN A 104 9.47 4.82 11.48
C ASN A 104 10.85 5.48 11.36
N VAL A 105 10.91 6.79 11.14
CA VAL A 105 12.14 7.59 11.07
C VAL A 105 12.10 8.67 12.15
N PRO A 106 12.46 8.36 13.41
CA PRO A 106 12.34 9.29 14.53
C PRO A 106 13.20 10.55 14.37
N ALA A 107 14.27 10.46 13.58
CA ALA A 107 15.13 11.59 13.25
C ALA A 107 14.46 12.61 12.32
N LEU A 108 13.34 12.24 11.67
CA LEU A 108 12.55 13.13 10.84
C LEU A 108 11.46 13.82 11.68
N VAL A 109 11.48 15.14 11.74
CA VAL A 109 10.49 15.89 12.51
C VAL A 109 9.20 16.04 11.69
N VAL A 110 8.30 15.08 11.81
CA VAL A 110 6.98 15.11 11.16
C VAL A 110 5.92 15.67 12.11
N LYS A 111 5.54 16.93 11.91
CA LYS A 111 4.41 17.59 12.58
C LYS A 111 3.07 17.32 11.87
N MET A 112 1.96 17.38 12.61
CA MET A 112 0.60 17.13 12.10
C MET A 112 0.22 18.03 10.91
N HIS A 113 0.65 19.29 10.89
CA HIS A 113 0.34 20.17 9.75
C HIS A 113 1.00 19.71 8.45
N HIS A 114 2.19 19.09 8.47
CA HIS A 114 2.78 18.54 7.26
C HIS A 114 1.93 17.37 6.72
N VAL A 115 1.41 16.53 7.62
CA VAL A 115 0.52 15.41 7.26
C VAL A 115 -0.73 15.94 6.56
N LEU A 116 -1.37 16.96 7.14
CA LEU A 116 -2.58 17.56 6.57
C LEU A 116 -2.31 18.27 5.24
N THR A 117 -1.28 19.12 5.18
CA THR A 117 -0.97 19.91 3.97
C THR A 117 -0.61 19.00 2.81
N ILE A 118 0.28 18.02 3.00
CA ILE A 118 0.67 17.11 1.92
C ILE A 118 -0.49 16.20 1.52
N GLY A 119 -1.25 15.69 2.50
CA GLY A 119 -2.46 14.89 2.23
C GLY A 119 -3.48 15.65 1.37
N ILE A 120 -3.73 16.93 1.67
CA ILE A 120 -4.64 17.78 0.89
C ILE A 120 -4.07 18.05 -0.51
N LEU A 121 -2.81 18.46 -0.62
CA LEU A 121 -2.20 18.80 -1.92
C LEU A 121 -2.16 17.59 -2.87
N THR A 122 -1.80 16.42 -2.35
CA THR A 122 -1.79 15.18 -3.14
C THR A 122 -3.20 14.74 -3.52
N ALA A 123 -4.18 14.84 -2.61
CA ALA A 123 -5.58 14.58 -2.93
C ALA A 123 -6.13 15.51 -4.02
N LEU A 124 -5.81 16.81 -3.96
CA LEU A 124 -6.22 17.78 -4.98
C LEU A 124 -5.62 17.44 -6.35
N ALA A 125 -4.34 17.04 -6.39
CA ALA A 125 -3.70 16.60 -7.63
C ALA A 125 -4.37 15.34 -8.20
N ALA A 126 -4.71 14.37 -7.34
CA ALA A 126 -5.41 13.15 -7.73
C ALA A 126 -6.80 13.44 -8.31
N VAL A 127 -7.59 14.25 -7.60
CA VAL A 127 -8.95 14.66 -8.00
C VAL A 127 -8.92 15.48 -9.28
N GLY A 128 -8.00 16.44 -9.40
CA GLY A 128 -7.85 17.26 -10.60
C GLY A 128 -7.51 16.43 -11.82
N THR A 129 -6.61 15.45 -11.67
CA THR A 129 -6.26 14.51 -12.74
C THR A 129 -7.46 13.66 -13.15
N LEU A 130 -8.17 13.10 -12.17
CA LEU A 130 -9.34 12.27 -12.43
C LEU A 130 -10.45 13.06 -13.12
N TYR A 131 -10.71 14.29 -12.67
CA TYR A 131 -11.69 15.18 -13.29
C TYR A 131 -11.30 15.52 -14.73
N ALA A 132 -10.04 15.88 -14.98
CA ALA A 132 -9.55 16.21 -16.31
C ALA A 132 -9.71 15.02 -17.28
N VAL A 133 -9.27 13.83 -16.87
CA VAL A 133 -9.39 12.62 -17.69
C VAL A 133 -10.85 12.23 -17.91
N ALA A 134 -11.69 12.28 -16.87
CA ALA A 134 -13.12 11.99 -16.98
C ALA A 134 -13.83 12.97 -17.91
N SER A 135 -13.45 14.26 -17.89
CA SER A 135 -14.03 15.28 -18.75
C SER A 135 -13.61 15.15 -20.21
N ALA A 136 -12.45 14.57 -20.48
CA ALA A 136 -11.92 14.38 -21.84
C ALA A 136 -12.28 13.03 -22.47
N THR A 137 -12.67 12.03 -21.66
CA THR A 137 -12.89 10.66 -22.13
C THR A 137 -14.28 10.16 -21.76
N THR A 138 -14.40 9.37 -20.70
CA THR A 138 -15.63 8.72 -20.24
C THR A 138 -15.65 8.66 -18.72
N PHE A 139 -16.84 8.58 -18.14
CA PHE A 139 -17.07 8.38 -16.72
C PHE A 139 -17.86 7.08 -16.51
N PRO A 140 -17.49 6.22 -15.54
CA PRO A 140 -16.35 6.34 -14.64
C PRO A 140 -15.02 6.02 -15.34
N VAL A 141 -13.94 6.70 -14.94
CA VAL A 141 -12.62 6.50 -15.55
C VAL A 141 -12.06 5.12 -15.18
N PRO A 142 -11.70 4.27 -16.16
CA PRO A 142 -11.10 2.98 -15.87
C PRO A 142 -9.72 3.18 -15.22
N PHE A 143 -9.40 2.34 -14.24
CA PHE A 143 -8.12 2.39 -13.53
C PHE A 143 -7.81 3.77 -12.91
N SER A 144 -8.82 4.42 -12.34
CA SER A 144 -8.72 5.75 -11.73
C SER A 144 -7.53 5.93 -10.79
N MET A 145 -7.25 4.94 -9.92
CA MET A 145 -6.09 4.96 -9.03
C MET A 145 -4.75 4.96 -9.76
N LEU A 146 -4.64 4.20 -10.86
CA LEU A 146 -3.43 4.15 -11.68
C LEU A 146 -3.17 5.48 -12.38
N ILE A 147 -4.23 6.13 -12.88
CA ILE A 147 -4.13 7.41 -13.59
C ILE A 147 -3.85 8.57 -12.62
N ALA A 148 -4.47 8.54 -11.44
CA ALA A 148 -4.33 9.61 -10.43
C ALA A 148 -3.05 9.48 -9.59
N SER A 149 -2.43 8.31 -9.52
CA SER A 149 -1.25 8.07 -8.68
C SER A 149 -0.01 8.85 -9.11
N PRO A 150 0.41 8.90 -10.40
CA PRO A 150 1.66 9.58 -10.78
C PRO A 150 1.69 11.07 -10.42
N PRO A 151 0.65 11.87 -10.69
CA PRO A 151 0.62 13.28 -10.26
C PRO A 151 0.67 13.43 -8.74
N SER A 152 0.00 12.54 -8.00
CA SER A 152 0.03 12.53 -6.54
C SER A 152 1.43 12.24 -5.99
N VAL A 153 2.15 11.28 -6.60
CA VAL A 153 3.53 10.95 -6.24
C VAL A 153 4.47 12.12 -6.52
N VAL A 154 4.29 12.82 -7.65
CA VAL A 154 5.09 14.01 -7.98
C VAL A 154 4.88 15.11 -6.95
N VAL A 155 3.62 15.42 -6.59
CA VAL A 155 3.32 16.43 -5.57
C VAL A 155 3.88 16.02 -4.21
N TYR A 156 3.72 14.75 -3.82
CA TYR A 156 4.33 14.21 -2.60
C TYR A 156 5.85 14.41 -2.59
N ALA A 157 6.54 14.05 -3.67
CA ALA A 157 7.99 14.17 -3.78
C ALA A 157 8.47 15.62 -3.70
N ILE A 158 7.74 16.55 -4.36
CA ILE A 158 8.01 17.99 -4.28
C ILE A 158 7.85 18.49 -2.84
N CYS A 159 6.74 18.17 -2.19
CA CYS A 159 6.52 18.57 -0.80
C CYS A 159 7.58 17.98 0.14
N PHE A 160 7.95 16.72 -0.06
CA PHE A 160 8.99 16.07 0.71
C PHE A 160 10.34 16.78 0.56
N ALA A 161 10.74 17.10 -0.68
CA ALA A 161 11.97 17.81 -0.97
C ALA A 161 12.01 19.20 -0.32
N ILE A 162 10.89 19.94 -0.35
CA ILE A 162 10.78 21.28 0.24
C ILE A 162 10.89 21.23 1.77
N ILE A 163 10.16 20.31 2.41
CA ILE A 163 10.03 20.31 3.89
C ILE A 163 11.22 19.61 4.54
N TRP A 164 11.65 18.49 3.97
CA TRP A 164 12.62 17.59 4.60
C TRP A 164 13.91 17.39 3.78
N GLY A 165 14.03 17.96 2.58
CA GLY A 165 15.20 17.76 1.72
C GLY A 165 16.53 18.16 2.39
N ALA A 166 16.54 19.23 3.19
CA ALA A 166 17.71 19.65 3.94
C ALA A 166 18.10 18.65 5.04
N GLN A 167 17.13 18.16 5.82
CA GLN A 167 17.36 17.15 6.87
C GLN A 167 17.82 15.82 6.27
N PHE A 168 17.19 15.42 5.17
CA PHE A 168 17.53 14.21 4.43
C PHE A 168 18.96 14.26 3.88
N LYS A 169 19.40 15.40 3.31
CA LYS A 169 20.76 15.55 2.79
C LYS A 169 21.82 15.62 3.90
N ALA A 170 21.47 16.17 5.06
CA ALA A 170 22.40 16.38 6.17
C ALA A 170 22.69 15.09 6.99
N SER A 171 21.79 14.12 7.01
CA SER A 171 21.91 12.94 7.88
C SER A 171 21.92 11.62 7.11
N PRO A 172 23.04 10.87 7.09
CA PRO A 172 23.08 9.55 6.45
C PRO A 172 22.19 8.52 7.15
N THR A 173 21.91 8.71 8.44
CA THR A 173 20.99 7.85 9.20
C THR A 173 19.55 7.98 8.68
N ILE A 174 19.10 9.21 8.40
CA ILE A 174 17.77 9.46 7.82
C ILE A 174 17.67 8.79 6.45
N GLN A 175 18.71 8.87 5.62
CA GLN A 175 18.71 8.25 4.29
C GLN A 175 18.51 6.73 4.39
N LYS A 176 19.26 6.08 5.28
CA LYS A 176 19.16 4.63 5.49
C LYS A 176 17.80 4.19 6.04
N GLU A 177 17.23 4.92 7.00
CA GLU A 177 15.89 4.61 7.53
C GLU A 177 14.79 4.88 6.47
N MET A 178 14.98 5.88 5.61
CA MET A 178 14.09 6.20 4.50
C MET A 178 14.14 5.18 3.37
N GLU A 179 15.24 4.47 3.15
CA GLU A 179 15.29 3.35 2.18
C GLU A 179 14.23 2.30 2.52
N GLN A 180 14.10 1.93 3.79
CA GLN A 180 13.08 0.99 4.24
C GLN A 180 11.66 1.52 3.99
N GLN A 181 11.43 2.81 4.24
CA GLN A 181 10.13 3.45 3.95
C GLN A 181 9.87 3.53 2.44
N THR A 182 10.90 3.73 1.63
CA THR A 182 10.81 3.78 0.17
C THR A 182 10.44 2.41 -0.39
N THR A 183 10.96 1.32 0.17
CA THR A 183 10.54 -0.05 -0.17
C THR A 183 9.06 -0.27 0.12
N VAL A 184 8.55 0.20 1.26
CA VAL A 184 7.12 0.11 1.61
C VAL A 184 6.27 0.89 0.60
N LEU A 185 6.68 2.12 0.26
CA LEU A 185 5.99 2.93 -0.74
C LEU A 185 6.00 2.27 -2.13
N ASN A 186 7.14 1.74 -2.56
CA ASN A 186 7.27 1.04 -3.85
C ASN A 186 6.39 -0.21 -3.90
N CYS A 187 6.26 -0.94 -2.80
CA CYS A 187 5.34 -2.07 -2.69
C CYS A 187 3.87 -1.62 -2.81
N GLN A 188 3.52 -0.49 -2.21
CA GLN A 188 2.17 0.06 -2.27
C GLN A 188 1.82 0.58 -3.67
N LEU A 189 2.77 1.25 -4.35
CA LEU A 189 2.62 1.71 -5.72
C LEU A 189 2.59 0.54 -6.72
N SER A 190 3.42 -0.48 -6.52
CA SER A 190 3.42 -1.66 -7.37
C SER A 190 2.11 -2.43 -7.27
N LEU A 191 1.49 -2.51 -6.10
CA LEU A 191 0.17 -3.14 -5.95
C LEU A 191 -0.89 -2.42 -6.80
N THR A 192 -0.87 -1.09 -6.81
CA THR A 192 -1.77 -0.25 -7.62
C THR A 192 -1.57 -0.45 -9.13
N LEU A 193 -0.38 -0.89 -9.57
CA LEU A 193 -0.06 -1.19 -10.97
C LEU A 193 -0.38 -2.64 -11.34
N VAL A 194 0.12 -3.57 -10.53
CA VAL A 194 0.10 -5.01 -10.77
C VAL A 194 -1.33 -5.54 -10.73
N TYR A 195 -2.17 -5.04 -9.82
CA TYR A 195 -3.53 -5.53 -9.66
C TYR A 195 -4.43 -5.22 -10.88
N PRO A 196 -4.50 -3.98 -11.41
CA PRO A 196 -5.13 -3.68 -12.70
C PRO A 196 -4.65 -4.55 -13.86
N MET A 197 -3.33 -4.71 -14.01
CA MET A 197 -2.76 -5.51 -15.11
C MET A 197 -3.10 -7.00 -14.96
N TYR A 198 -3.08 -7.51 -13.72
CA TYR A 198 -3.51 -8.87 -13.43
C TYR A 198 -4.98 -9.08 -13.79
N ILE A 199 -5.88 -8.16 -13.39
CA ILE A 199 -7.29 -8.25 -13.73
C ILE A 199 -7.47 -8.24 -15.24
N TYR A 200 -6.84 -7.29 -15.93
CA TYR A 200 -6.93 -7.20 -17.40
C TYR A 200 -6.51 -8.51 -18.08
N GLY A 201 -5.38 -9.09 -17.66
CA GLY A 201 -4.93 -10.39 -18.14
C GLY A 201 -5.92 -11.51 -17.82
N PHE A 202 -6.41 -11.57 -16.58
CA PHE A 202 -7.36 -12.58 -16.12
C PHE A 202 -8.69 -12.53 -16.89
N THR A 203 -9.21 -11.33 -17.15
CA THR A 203 -10.47 -11.13 -17.91
C THR A 203 -10.30 -11.33 -19.42
N SER A 204 -9.07 -11.34 -19.92
CA SER A 204 -8.79 -11.62 -21.34
C SER A 204 -8.87 -13.10 -21.69
N PHE A 205 -8.83 -14.00 -20.70
CA PHE A 205 -8.93 -15.45 -20.88
C PHE A 205 -10.32 -15.97 -20.50
N THR A 206 -10.69 -17.13 -21.06
CA THR A 206 -11.93 -17.84 -20.72
C THR A 206 -11.64 -19.32 -20.41
N GLY A 207 -12.49 -19.92 -19.58
CA GLY A 207 -12.45 -21.36 -19.27
C GLY A 207 -11.17 -21.82 -18.56
N VAL A 208 -10.53 -22.86 -19.09
CA VAL A 208 -9.35 -23.49 -18.48
C VAL A 208 -8.16 -22.54 -18.41
N TYR A 209 -7.95 -21.70 -19.43
CA TYR A 209 -6.85 -20.74 -19.47
C TYR A 209 -6.96 -19.66 -18.38
N GLN A 210 -8.18 -19.21 -18.09
CA GLN A 210 -8.46 -18.30 -16.99
C GLN A 210 -8.13 -18.93 -15.63
N THR A 211 -8.44 -20.21 -15.47
CA THR A 211 -8.12 -20.98 -14.25
C THR A 211 -6.60 -21.13 -14.07
N ILE A 212 -5.89 -21.45 -15.15
CA ILE A 212 -4.41 -21.54 -15.12
C ILE A 212 -3.80 -20.17 -14.79
N PHE A 213 -4.38 -19.07 -15.26
CA PHE A 213 -3.88 -17.72 -14.99
C PHE A 213 -3.89 -17.36 -13.49
N VAL A 214 -4.72 -18.02 -12.66
CA VAL A 214 -4.71 -17.84 -11.20
C VAL A 214 -3.34 -18.18 -10.58
N ILE A 215 -2.55 -19.07 -11.20
CA ILE A 215 -1.20 -19.43 -10.76
C ILE A 215 -0.22 -18.26 -10.88
N VAL A 216 -0.52 -17.23 -11.67
CA VAL A 216 0.28 -16.01 -11.76
C VAL A 216 0.25 -15.24 -10.43
N LEU A 217 -0.86 -15.30 -9.69
CA LEU A 217 -1.05 -14.59 -8.42
C LEU A 217 -0.02 -14.97 -7.34
N PRO A 218 0.23 -16.27 -7.03
CA PRO A 218 1.28 -16.66 -6.10
C PRO A 218 2.70 -16.33 -6.61
N ILE A 219 2.94 -16.32 -7.93
CA ILE A 219 4.24 -15.90 -8.51
C ILE A 219 4.48 -14.41 -8.24
N ILE A 220 3.49 -13.56 -8.52
CA ILE A 220 3.53 -12.13 -8.20
C ILE A 220 3.82 -11.92 -6.71
N LYS A 221 3.10 -12.63 -5.84
CA LYS A 221 3.28 -12.53 -4.39
C LYS A 221 4.69 -12.94 -3.94
N LEU A 222 5.25 -13.96 -4.57
CA LEU A 222 6.60 -14.45 -4.26
C LEU A 222 7.67 -13.45 -4.71
N ILE A 223 7.51 -12.83 -5.87
CA ILE A 223 8.40 -11.75 -6.34
C ILE A 223 8.30 -10.55 -5.40
N ALA A 224 7.08 -10.10 -5.10
CA ALA A 224 6.84 -8.94 -4.24
C ALA A 224 7.39 -9.11 -2.82
N LYS A 225 7.40 -10.35 -2.30
CA LYS A 225 7.95 -10.65 -0.97
C LYS A 225 9.49 -10.61 -0.94
N ASN A 226 10.15 -10.91 -2.05
CA ASN A 226 11.61 -11.00 -2.19
C ASN A 226 12.23 -9.73 -2.82
N TRP A 227 11.49 -8.62 -2.84
CA TRP A 227 11.91 -7.36 -3.47
C TRP A 227 12.80 -6.52 -2.58
#